data_AF-A0A5D4MKU6-F1
#
_entry.id   AF-A0A5D4MKU6-F1
#
_cell.length_a   1.000
_cell.length_b   1.000
_cell.length_c   1.000
_cell.angle_alpha   90.00
_cell.angle_beta   90.00
_cell.angle_gamma   90.00
#
_symmetry.space_group_name_H-M   'P 1'
#
loop_
_entity.id
_entity.type
_entity.pdbx_description
1 polymer ?
#
loop_
_entity_poly.entity_id
_entity_poly.type
_entity_poly.pdbx_seq_one_letter_code
_entity_poly.pdbx_strand_id
1 'polypeptide(L)'
;MNKEDAFPTDSKKAKWGCLNWMVILIIVPLVLITGVFLYEMYYEERLLKVSNSPSNQFTIEIVEKGSAFWFGPSKVRIKYKGGQLDRAISNDGSTLSSSNVEVNWDQEDTANVTLYGDEQQPETIEIDFTDEQVKAVVIKEDVPGFKSSTVQSSESPNGQYRIEIREMTSLPDEGHGFHSIRVYYGKANRDLIMYEDYEPYQSEITSVDEYRVNWEGDERVSVKLMKKNQNFELNMYDSIDIDLTQ
;
A
#
# COMPACT_ATOMS: atom_id res chain seq x y z
N MET A 1 26.41 84.69 -27.82
CA MET A 1 26.87 83.46 -28.49
C MET A 1 27.76 82.72 -27.52
N ASN A 2 27.28 81.60 -26.96
CA ASN A 2 28.04 80.39 -26.62
C ASN A 2 27.05 79.36 -26.09
N LYS A 3 26.88 78.31 -26.89
CA LYS A 3 26.23 77.06 -26.51
C LYS A 3 27.30 76.20 -25.85
N GLU A 4 27.04 75.72 -24.65
CA GLU A 4 27.69 74.50 -24.17
C GLU A 4 26.57 73.50 -23.86
N ASP A 5 26.41 72.57 -24.80
CA ASP A 5 25.49 71.46 -24.74
C ASP A 5 26.05 70.42 -23.76
N ALA A 6 25.35 70.19 -22.65
CA ALA A 6 25.65 69.10 -21.73
C ALA A 6 25.15 67.78 -22.33
N PHE A 7 26.07 66.86 -22.63
CA PHE A 7 25.76 65.48 -23.02
C PHE A 7 25.14 64.71 -21.84
N PRO A 8 23.93 64.14 -21.96
CA PRO A 8 23.40 63.24 -20.94
C PRO A 8 24.03 61.85 -21.12
N THR A 9 24.73 61.37 -20.09
CA THR A 9 25.30 60.02 -20.02
C THR A 9 24.19 58.98 -19.80
N ASP A 10 23.81 58.32 -20.89
CA ASP A 10 22.79 57.26 -20.93
C ASP A 10 23.35 55.94 -20.38
N SER A 11 23.52 55.81 -19.06
CA SER A 11 24.11 54.61 -18.41
C SER A 11 23.11 53.68 -17.72
N LYS A 12 21.80 53.95 -17.83
CA LYS A 12 20.77 53.18 -17.11
C LYS A 12 20.37 51.87 -17.80
N LYS A 13 20.53 51.77 -19.14
CA LYS A 13 20.10 50.58 -19.91
C LYS A 13 21.04 49.38 -19.79
N ALA A 14 22.35 49.60 -19.58
CA ALA A 14 23.34 48.52 -19.47
C ALA A 14 23.21 47.70 -18.17
N LYS A 15 22.73 48.33 -17.07
CA LYS A 15 22.61 47.68 -15.76
C LYS A 15 21.44 46.69 -15.68
N TRP A 16 20.38 46.91 -16.48
CA TRP A 16 19.20 46.05 -16.49
C TRP A 16 19.42 44.72 -17.24
N GLY A 17 20.17 44.74 -18.35
CA GLY A 17 20.55 43.52 -19.07
C GLY A 17 21.48 42.62 -18.26
N CYS A 18 22.45 43.21 -17.55
CA CYS A 18 23.39 42.49 -16.68
C CYS A 18 22.69 41.88 -15.46
N LEU A 19 21.74 42.61 -14.84
CA LEU A 19 20.97 42.10 -13.70
C LEU A 19 20.09 40.90 -14.11
N ASN A 20 19.42 40.97 -15.26
CA ASN A 20 18.63 39.86 -15.78
C ASN A 20 19.49 38.62 -16.08
N TRP A 21 20.69 38.80 -16.63
CA TRP A 21 21.61 37.71 -16.87
C TRP A 21 22.10 37.04 -15.56
N MET A 22 22.41 37.84 -14.54
CA MET A 22 22.77 37.33 -13.21
C MET A 22 21.62 36.56 -12.55
N VAL A 23 20.39 37.04 -12.70
CA VAL A 23 19.18 36.35 -12.21
C VAL A 23 19.00 35.00 -12.91
N ILE A 24 19.16 34.95 -14.24
CA ILE A 24 19.09 33.69 -15.00
C ILE A 24 20.18 32.71 -14.55
N LEU A 25 21.41 33.17 -14.36
CA LEU A 25 22.53 32.34 -13.91
C LEU A 25 22.34 31.76 -12.50
N ILE A 26 21.50 32.35 -11.66
CA ILE A 26 21.19 31.83 -10.32
C ILE A 26 19.94 30.95 -10.35
N ILE A 27 18.88 31.40 -11.03
CA ILE A 27 17.59 30.69 -11.04
C ILE A 27 17.70 29.38 -11.82
N VAL A 28 18.39 29.37 -12.97
CA VAL A 28 18.46 28.17 -13.82
C VAL A 28 19.13 26.99 -13.09
N PRO A 29 20.32 27.14 -12.46
CA PRO A 29 20.89 26.06 -11.66
C PRO A 29 20.00 25.63 -10.49
N LEU A 30 19.33 26.59 -9.82
CA LEU A 30 18.43 26.26 -8.72
C LEU A 30 17.28 25.38 -9.19
N VAL A 31 16.62 25.74 -10.30
CA VAL A 31 15.54 24.95 -10.90
C VAL A 31 16.03 23.58 -11.35
N LEU A 32 17.22 23.48 -11.94
CA LEU A 32 17.80 22.20 -12.34
C LEU A 32 18.10 21.31 -11.13
N ILE A 33 18.73 21.86 -10.08
CA ILE A 33 19.03 21.12 -8.85
C ILE A 33 17.73 20.64 -8.19
N THR A 34 16.72 21.51 -8.07
CA THR A 34 15.42 21.13 -7.53
C THR A 34 14.74 20.08 -8.40
N GLY A 35 14.82 20.19 -9.74
CA GLY A 35 14.26 19.21 -10.66
C GLY A 35 14.89 17.83 -10.53
N VAL A 36 16.23 17.76 -10.46
CA VAL A 36 16.97 16.52 -10.22
C VAL A 36 16.59 15.91 -8.87
N PHE A 37 16.58 16.74 -7.82
CA PHE A 37 16.22 16.28 -6.48
C PHE A 37 14.79 15.73 -6.39
N LEU A 38 13.82 16.41 -7.02
CA LEU A 38 12.43 15.92 -7.08
C LEU A 38 12.31 14.64 -7.89
N TYR A 39 13.11 14.48 -8.94
CA TYR A 39 13.15 13.26 -9.74
C TYR A 39 13.66 12.08 -8.93
N GLU A 40 14.83 12.21 -8.28
CA GLU A 40 15.41 11.18 -7.40
C GLU A 40 14.47 10.82 -6.25
N MET A 41 13.74 11.80 -5.70
CA MET A 41 12.85 11.55 -4.58
C MET A 41 11.54 10.83 -4.98
N TYR A 42 11.00 11.07 -6.17
CA TYR A 42 9.65 10.59 -6.52
C TYR A 42 9.56 9.61 -7.71
N TYR A 43 10.54 9.62 -8.61
CA TYR A 43 10.43 8.99 -9.92
C TYR A 43 11.57 8.04 -10.27
N GLU A 44 12.74 8.20 -9.66
CA GLU A 44 13.85 7.29 -9.91
C GLU A 44 13.45 5.86 -9.57
N GLU A 45 13.58 4.95 -10.54
CA GLU A 45 13.30 3.53 -10.35
C GLU A 45 14.61 2.76 -10.25
N ARG A 46 14.78 2.00 -9.17
CA ARG A 46 15.95 1.17 -8.94
C ARG A 46 15.54 -0.29 -8.89
N LEU A 47 16.12 -1.10 -9.78
CA LEU A 47 15.78 -2.51 -9.89
C LEU A 47 16.17 -3.29 -8.63
N LEU A 48 15.20 -3.99 -8.03
CA LEU A 48 15.41 -4.90 -6.91
C LEU A 48 15.46 -6.36 -7.36
N LYS A 49 14.53 -6.75 -8.26
CA LYS A 49 14.40 -8.14 -8.71
C LYS A 49 13.76 -8.24 -10.09
N VAL A 50 14.21 -9.24 -10.86
CA VAL A 50 13.49 -9.74 -12.04
C VAL A 50 13.32 -11.24 -11.87
N SER A 51 12.14 -11.76 -12.17
CA SER A 51 11.84 -13.19 -12.15
C SER A 51 11.04 -13.58 -13.38
N ASN A 52 11.37 -14.72 -13.98
CA ASN A 52 10.68 -15.27 -15.14
C ASN A 52 9.99 -16.58 -14.76
N SER A 53 8.86 -16.86 -15.39
CA SER A 53 8.17 -18.14 -15.27
C SER A 53 9.05 -19.30 -15.74
N PRO A 54 8.77 -20.56 -15.33
CA PRO A 54 9.59 -21.71 -15.71
C PRO A 54 9.81 -21.87 -17.23
N SER A 55 8.81 -21.53 -18.06
CA SER A 55 8.95 -21.52 -19.53
C SER A 55 9.41 -20.18 -20.13
N ASN A 56 9.65 -19.16 -19.30
CA ASN A 56 9.96 -17.77 -19.67
C ASN A 56 8.86 -17.06 -20.47
N GLN A 57 7.60 -17.45 -20.30
CA GLN A 57 6.47 -16.79 -20.94
C GLN A 57 6.05 -15.51 -20.21
N PHE A 58 6.20 -15.48 -18.88
CA PHE A 58 5.82 -14.35 -18.04
C PHE A 58 7.03 -13.82 -17.26
N THR A 59 7.02 -12.51 -17.01
CA THR A 59 8.09 -11.81 -16.28
C THR A 59 7.48 -10.88 -15.26
N ILE A 60 8.05 -10.89 -14.05
CA ILE A 60 7.76 -9.96 -12.97
C ILE A 60 9.04 -9.15 -12.70
N GLU A 61 8.92 -7.82 -12.75
CA GLU A 61 9.99 -6.88 -12.46
C GLU A 61 9.60 -6.05 -11.23
N ILE A 62 10.47 -6.01 -10.23
CA ILE A 62 10.21 -5.30 -8.98
C ILE A 62 11.29 -4.23 -8.82
N VAL A 63 10.85 -2.99 -8.74
CA VAL A 63 11.71 -1.82 -8.61
C VAL A 63 11.34 -1.05 -7.34
N GLU A 64 12.33 -0.48 -6.67
CA GLU A 64 12.09 0.60 -5.72
C GLU A 64 11.80 1.88 -6.52
N LYS A 65 10.91 2.72 -5.99
CA LYS A 65 10.47 3.96 -6.63
C LYS A 65 10.69 5.14 -5.70
N GLY A 66 11.53 6.06 -6.14
CA GLY A 66 11.99 7.19 -5.34
C GLY A 66 12.90 6.74 -4.19
N SER A 67 13.37 7.71 -3.42
CA SER A 67 14.13 7.46 -2.19
C SER A 67 13.29 7.78 -0.96
N ALA A 68 13.35 6.92 0.06
CA ALA A 68 12.80 7.24 1.38
C ALA A 68 13.63 8.37 1.99
N PHE A 69 13.11 9.60 1.97
CA PHE A 69 13.82 10.74 2.53
C PHE A 69 13.71 10.72 4.07
N TRP A 70 14.81 10.35 4.72
CA TRP A 70 15.11 10.46 6.16
C TRP A 70 14.29 9.56 7.11
N PHE A 71 12.97 9.53 7.02
CA PHE A 71 12.11 8.70 7.87
C PHE A 71 10.81 8.35 7.15
N GLY A 72 10.54 7.05 6.99
CA GLY A 72 9.30 6.56 6.40
C GLY A 72 9.49 5.33 5.50
N PRO A 73 8.39 4.66 5.11
CA PRO A 73 8.46 3.47 4.29
C PRO A 73 8.97 3.77 2.88
N SER A 74 9.74 2.85 2.33
CA SER A 74 10.18 2.87 0.93
C SER A 74 9.04 2.40 0.02
N LYS A 75 8.98 2.90 -1.21
CA LYS A 75 7.95 2.46 -2.18
C LYS A 75 8.54 1.46 -3.15
N VAL A 76 7.85 0.36 -3.38
CA VAL A 76 8.16 -0.60 -4.43
C VAL A 76 7.06 -0.63 -5.46
N ARG A 77 7.44 -0.93 -6.70
CA ARG A 77 6.53 -1.14 -7.82
C ARG A 77 6.79 -2.52 -8.39
N ILE A 78 5.76 -3.34 -8.37
CA ILE A 78 5.72 -4.67 -8.96
C ILE A 78 5.10 -4.51 -10.34
N LYS A 79 5.91 -4.69 -11.39
CA LYS A 79 5.49 -4.63 -12.79
C LYS A 79 5.33 -6.05 -13.31
N TYR A 80 4.24 -6.28 -14.04
CA TYR A 80 3.95 -7.55 -14.67
C TYR A 80 3.23 -7.29 -16.01
N LYS A 81 3.08 -8.33 -16.83
CA LYS A 81 2.39 -8.18 -18.11
C LYS A 81 0.95 -7.72 -17.87
N GLY A 82 0.58 -6.57 -18.42
CA GLY A 82 -0.78 -6.03 -18.34
C GLY A 82 -1.08 -5.18 -17.11
N GLY A 83 -0.12 -4.96 -16.20
CA GLY A 83 -0.37 -4.14 -15.02
C GLY A 83 0.87 -3.79 -14.19
N GLN A 84 0.65 -2.96 -13.19
CA GLN A 84 1.64 -2.65 -12.17
C GLN A 84 0.94 -2.37 -10.84
N LEU A 85 1.62 -2.65 -9.74
CA LEU A 85 1.12 -2.47 -8.39
C LEU A 85 2.19 -1.77 -7.55
N ASP A 86 1.83 -0.64 -6.92
CA ASP A 86 2.71 0.05 -5.98
C ASP A 86 2.42 -0.44 -4.55
N ARG A 87 3.47 -0.70 -3.77
CA ARG A 87 3.43 -1.12 -2.36
C ARG A 87 4.46 -0.37 -1.53
N ALA A 88 4.30 -0.42 -0.22
CA ALA A 88 5.21 0.19 0.74
C ALA A 88 6.01 -0.91 1.45
N ILE A 89 7.28 -0.63 1.77
CA ILE A 89 8.13 -1.48 2.59
C ILE A 89 8.67 -0.64 3.76
N SER A 90 8.31 -1.00 4.99
CA SER A 90 8.87 -0.40 6.21
C SER A 90 10.17 -1.12 6.59
N ASN A 91 11.30 -0.43 6.40
CA ASN A 91 12.64 -1.03 6.47
C ASN A 91 13.57 -0.30 7.46
N ASP A 92 13.06 0.20 8.59
CA ASP A 92 13.85 0.92 9.62
C ASP A 92 14.75 2.03 9.05
N GLY A 93 14.21 2.79 8.09
CA GLY A 93 14.94 3.84 7.37
C GLY A 93 16.11 3.34 6.48
N SER A 94 16.34 2.03 6.39
CA SER A 94 17.35 1.43 5.52
C SER A 94 16.88 1.38 4.07
N THR A 95 17.82 1.60 3.15
CA THR A 95 17.60 1.47 1.71
C THR A 95 17.21 0.03 1.35
N LEU A 96 16.24 -0.15 0.45
CA LEU A 96 15.83 -1.49 0.03
C LEU A 96 16.97 -2.23 -0.69
N SER A 97 16.86 -3.55 -0.76
CA SER A 97 17.77 -4.38 -1.54
C SER A 97 17.03 -5.61 -2.09
N SER A 98 17.74 -6.46 -2.83
CA SER A 98 17.16 -7.70 -3.35
C SER A 98 16.73 -8.69 -2.26
N SER A 99 17.20 -8.55 -1.01
CA SER A 99 16.74 -9.39 0.10
C SER A 99 15.36 -8.99 0.62
N ASN A 100 14.90 -7.77 0.31
CA ASN A 100 13.59 -7.28 0.68
C ASN A 100 12.48 -7.84 -0.22
N VAL A 101 12.81 -8.63 -1.24
CA VAL A 101 11.86 -9.09 -2.24
C VAL A 101 12.19 -10.51 -2.68
N GLU A 102 11.19 -11.37 -2.63
CA GLU A 102 11.24 -12.74 -3.14
C GLU A 102 10.12 -12.97 -4.16
N VAL A 103 10.40 -13.77 -5.19
CA VAL A 103 9.40 -14.16 -6.19
C VAL A 103 9.52 -15.67 -6.39
N ASN A 104 8.45 -16.39 -6.05
CA ASN A 104 8.33 -17.83 -6.19
C ASN A 104 7.24 -18.16 -7.19
N TRP A 105 7.54 -19.01 -8.15
CA TRP A 105 6.57 -19.50 -9.13
C TRP A 105 6.02 -20.83 -8.65
N ASP A 106 4.74 -20.86 -8.29
CA ASP A 106 4.06 -22.09 -7.90
C ASP A 106 3.68 -22.91 -9.15
N GLN A 107 3.33 -22.21 -10.23
CA GLN A 107 2.95 -22.75 -11.53
C GLN A 107 3.54 -21.89 -12.66
N GLU A 108 3.21 -22.22 -13.92
CA GLU A 108 3.70 -21.46 -15.07
C GLU A 108 3.10 -20.05 -15.13
N ASP A 109 1.85 -19.94 -14.71
CA ASP A 109 0.96 -18.79 -14.81
C ASP A 109 0.60 -18.19 -13.44
N THR A 110 1.18 -18.69 -12.34
CA THR A 110 0.93 -18.16 -11.00
C THR A 110 2.24 -17.94 -10.24
N ALA A 111 2.42 -16.74 -9.73
CA ALA A 111 3.59 -16.35 -8.95
C ALA A 111 3.23 -15.66 -7.65
N ASN A 112 3.98 -15.95 -6.60
CA ASN A 112 3.91 -15.31 -5.30
C ASN A 112 5.09 -14.35 -5.14
N VAL A 113 4.80 -13.07 -4.98
CA VAL A 113 5.76 -12.01 -4.65
C VAL A 113 5.69 -11.74 -3.17
N THR A 114 6.77 -11.95 -2.44
CA THR A 114 6.85 -11.64 -1.01
C THR A 114 7.76 -10.44 -0.77
N LEU A 115 7.26 -9.44 -0.04
CA LEU A 115 7.96 -8.21 0.31
C LEU A 115 8.34 -8.24 1.80
N TYR A 116 9.61 -7.98 2.11
CA TYR A 116 10.18 -7.99 3.45
C TYR A 116 10.73 -6.62 3.81
N GLY A 117 10.58 -6.22 5.07
CA GLY A 117 11.28 -5.06 5.61
C GLY A 117 11.52 -5.24 7.10
N ASP A 118 12.50 -4.54 7.65
CA ASP A 118 12.92 -4.75 9.03
C ASP A 118 11.84 -4.40 10.07
N GLU A 119 10.91 -3.51 9.72
CA GLU A 119 9.78 -3.08 10.56
C GLU A 119 8.42 -3.59 10.03
N GLN A 120 8.45 -4.58 9.14
CA GLN A 120 7.24 -5.22 8.65
C GLN A 120 7.43 -6.73 8.60
N GLN A 121 6.38 -7.47 8.92
CA GLN A 121 6.35 -8.87 8.52
C GLN A 121 6.15 -8.99 7.01
N PRO A 122 6.42 -10.16 6.43
CA PRO A 122 6.37 -10.35 4.98
C PRO A 122 4.94 -10.18 4.42
N GLU A 123 4.77 -9.30 3.42
CA GLU A 123 3.54 -9.19 2.63
C GLU A 123 3.66 -10.11 1.41
N THR A 124 2.73 -11.04 1.20
CA THR A 124 2.70 -11.88 -0.01
C THR A 124 1.57 -11.47 -0.95
N ILE A 125 1.92 -11.16 -2.19
CA ILE A 125 1.05 -10.84 -3.30
C ILE A 125 1.11 -11.98 -4.32
N GLU A 126 -0.03 -12.60 -4.61
CA GLU A 126 -0.17 -13.54 -5.72
C GLU A 126 -0.50 -12.79 -7.01
N ILE A 127 0.11 -13.21 -8.11
CA ILE A 127 -0.13 -12.70 -9.45
C ILE A 127 -0.54 -13.89 -10.32
N ASP A 128 -1.77 -13.86 -10.81
CA ASP A 128 -2.35 -14.89 -11.67
C ASP A 128 -2.47 -14.37 -13.12
N PHE A 129 -1.81 -15.07 -14.03
CA PHE A 129 -1.73 -14.79 -15.46
C PHE A 129 -2.72 -15.62 -16.32
N THR A 130 -3.60 -16.42 -15.70
CA THR A 130 -4.58 -17.27 -16.41
C THR A 130 -5.69 -16.47 -17.09
N ASP A 131 -6.12 -15.37 -16.48
CA ASP A 131 -7.19 -14.51 -16.98
C ASP A 131 -6.69 -13.50 -18.03
N GLU A 132 -7.58 -13.05 -18.93
CA GLU A 132 -7.26 -11.98 -19.89
C GLU A 132 -6.85 -10.67 -19.21
N GLN A 133 -7.32 -10.44 -17.98
CA GLN A 133 -6.87 -9.37 -17.10
C GLN A 133 -6.08 -10.00 -15.95
N VAL A 134 -4.77 -9.78 -15.93
CA VAL A 134 -3.89 -10.24 -14.86
C VAL A 134 -4.30 -9.58 -13.55
N LYS A 135 -4.62 -10.39 -12.53
CA LYS A 135 -5.01 -9.92 -11.20
C LYS A 135 -3.87 -10.14 -10.22
N ALA A 136 -3.54 -9.08 -9.46
CA ALA A 136 -2.61 -9.17 -8.34
C ALA A 136 -3.41 -9.01 -7.03
N VAL A 137 -3.30 -9.99 -6.14
CA VAL A 137 -4.09 -10.09 -4.91
C VAL A 137 -3.15 -10.27 -3.71
N VAL A 138 -3.38 -9.52 -2.62
CA VAL A 138 -2.62 -9.68 -1.37
C VAL A 138 -3.21 -10.86 -0.59
N ILE A 139 -2.40 -11.89 -0.31
CA ILE A 139 -2.88 -13.16 0.27
C ILE A 139 -2.42 -13.36 1.71
N LYS A 140 -1.30 -12.74 2.14
CA LYS A 140 -0.82 -12.83 3.53
C LYS A 140 -0.23 -11.52 4.02
N GLU A 141 -0.64 -11.16 5.23
CA GLU A 141 -0.08 -10.09 6.06
C GLU A 141 -0.14 -10.60 7.51
N ASP A 142 0.87 -11.33 7.96
CA ASP A 142 1.05 -11.50 9.42
C ASP A 142 1.61 -10.16 9.93
N VAL A 143 1.18 -9.66 11.09
CA VAL A 143 1.70 -8.39 11.63
C VAL A 143 2.54 -8.74 12.86
N PRO A 144 3.82 -8.30 12.97
CA PRO A 144 4.65 -8.63 14.12
C PRO A 144 4.01 -8.01 15.37
N GLY A 145 4.00 -8.75 16.48
CA GLY A 145 3.37 -8.28 17.70
C GLY A 145 1.88 -8.54 17.81
N PHE A 146 1.24 -9.17 16.82
CA PHE A 146 -0.19 -9.47 16.89
C PHE A 146 -0.48 -10.94 16.58
N LYS A 147 -1.42 -11.51 17.34
CA LYS A 147 -1.98 -12.83 17.11
C LYS A 147 -3.32 -12.69 16.39
N SER A 148 -3.44 -13.30 15.21
CA SER A 148 -4.71 -13.49 14.52
C SER A 148 -5.48 -14.68 15.11
N SER A 149 -6.77 -14.51 15.39
CA SER A 149 -7.67 -15.61 15.77
C SER A 149 -8.99 -15.51 15.03
N THR A 150 -9.43 -16.59 14.39
CA THR A 150 -10.76 -16.67 13.80
C THR A 150 -11.80 -16.66 14.91
N VAL A 151 -12.64 -15.62 14.94
CA VAL A 151 -13.69 -15.43 15.96
C VAL A 151 -15.06 -15.78 15.43
N GLN A 152 -15.25 -15.74 14.11
CA GLN A 152 -16.51 -16.11 13.47
C GLN A 152 -16.28 -16.57 12.04
N SER A 153 -17.08 -17.52 11.58
CA SER A 153 -17.06 -18.02 10.20
C SER A 153 -18.49 -18.30 9.75
N SER A 154 -18.79 -18.06 8.48
CA SER A 154 -20.11 -18.34 7.91
C SER A 154 -20.01 -18.68 6.43
N GLU A 155 -20.90 -19.54 5.96
CA GLU A 155 -21.02 -19.90 4.55
C GLU A 155 -22.31 -19.30 3.98
N SER A 156 -22.29 -18.97 2.68
CA SER A 156 -23.48 -18.53 1.96
C SER A 156 -24.57 -19.62 1.98
N PRO A 157 -25.86 -19.28 1.81
CA PRO A 157 -26.93 -20.26 1.80
C PRO A 157 -26.73 -21.39 0.78
N ASN A 158 -26.11 -21.11 -0.37
CA ASN A 158 -25.76 -22.11 -1.38
C ASN A 158 -24.41 -22.83 -1.14
N GLY A 159 -23.66 -22.46 -0.10
CA GLY A 159 -22.36 -23.04 0.26
C GLY A 159 -21.21 -22.73 -0.72
N GLN A 160 -21.41 -21.83 -1.70
CA GLN A 160 -20.36 -21.48 -2.65
C GLN A 160 -19.34 -20.52 -2.06
N TYR A 161 -19.76 -19.63 -1.16
CA TYR A 161 -18.92 -18.62 -0.55
C TYR A 161 -18.79 -18.84 0.94
N ARG A 162 -17.67 -18.40 1.48
CA ARG A 162 -17.39 -18.42 2.91
C ARG A 162 -16.77 -17.09 3.30
N ILE A 163 -17.14 -16.61 4.49
CA ILE A 163 -16.44 -15.54 5.17
C ILE A 163 -15.82 -16.03 6.47
N GLU A 164 -14.69 -15.45 6.82
CA GLU A 164 -14.03 -15.59 8.12
C GLU A 164 -13.74 -14.22 8.69
N ILE A 165 -14.11 -14.01 9.94
CA ILE A 165 -13.77 -12.81 10.70
C ILE A 165 -12.66 -13.19 11.65
N ARG A 166 -11.56 -12.44 11.59
CA ARG A 166 -10.39 -12.64 12.43
C ARG A 166 -10.13 -11.40 13.26
N GLU A 167 -9.90 -11.59 14.55
CA GLU A 167 -9.41 -10.54 15.43
C GLU A 167 -7.90 -10.58 15.48
N MET A 168 -7.29 -9.41 15.38
CA MET A 168 -5.87 -9.19 15.64
C MET A 168 -5.74 -8.70 17.08
N THR A 169 -4.97 -9.41 17.91
CA THR A 169 -4.71 -9.02 19.31
C THR A 169 -3.23 -8.86 19.55
N SER A 170 -2.79 -7.82 20.27
CA SER A 170 -1.36 -7.68 20.60
C SER A 170 -0.86 -8.88 21.41
N LEU A 171 0.36 -9.31 21.12
CA LEU A 171 1.09 -10.29 21.91
C LEU A 171 1.42 -9.71 23.30
N PRO A 172 1.56 -10.55 24.33
CA PRO A 172 1.69 -10.11 25.72
C PRO A 172 2.84 -9.13 25.99
N ASP A 173 3.90 -9.19 25.18
CA ASP A 173 5.13 -8.41 25.34
C ASP A 173 5.14 -7.11 24.51
N GLU A 174 4.15 -6.90 23.63
CA GLU A 174 4.10 -5.77 22.68
C GLU A 174 2.95 -4.77 22.95
N GLY A 175 2.07 -5.03 23.93
CA GLY A 175 1.01 -4.11 24.33
C GLY A 175 -0.18 -4.77 25.02
N HIS A 176 -1.24 -3.98 25.26
CA HIS A 176 -2.52 -4.48 25.78
C HIS A 176 -3.61 -4.44 24.70
N GLY A 177 -4.16 -5.61 24.35
CA GLY A 177 -5.52 -5.73 23.82
C GLY A 177 -5.70 -5.77 22.30
N PHE A 178 -6.97 -5.77 21.91
CA PHE A 178 -7.51 -5.81 20.55
C PHE A 178 -6.90 -4.72 19.64
N HIS A 179 -6.56 -5.09 18.41
CA HIS A 179 -5.92 -4.23 17.43
C HIS A 179 -6.86 -3.87 16.28
N SER A 180 -7.25 -4.87 15.49
CA SER A 180 -8.11 -4.69 14.33
C SER A 180 -8.98 -5.92 14.08
N ILE A 181 -9.98 -5.75 13.21
CA ILE A 181 -10.85 -6.81 12.70
C ILE A 181 -10.54 -6.98 11.23
N ARG A 182 -10.22 -8.19 10.82
CA ARG A 182 -10.00 -8.52 9.42
C ARG A 182 -11.09 -9.43 8.94
N VAL A 183 -11.72 -9.07 7.82
CA VAL A 183 -12.72 -9.91 7.18
C VAL A 183 -12.12 -10.55 5.93
N TYR A 184 -12.12 -11.88 5.91
CA TYR A 184 -11.69 -12.69 4.79
C TYR A 184 -12.92 -13.28 4.11
N TYR A 185 -12.87 -13.42 2.79
CA TYR A 185 -13.96 -13.95 1.99
C TYR A 185 -13.43 -14.71 0.77
N GLY A 186 -14.21 -15.65 0.26
CA GLY A 186 -13.85 -16.37 -0.95
C GLY A 186 -14.76 -17.55 -1.21
N LYS A 187 -14.40 -18.36 -2.21
CA LYS A 187 -15.09 -19.63 -2.46
C LYS A 187 -14.82 -20.59 -1.30
N ALA A 188 -15.85 -21.28 -0.82
CA ALA A 188 -15.76 -22.11 0.40
C ALA A 188 -14.68 -23.21 0.33
N ASN A 189 -14.34 -23.69 -0.86
CA ASN A 189 -13.34 -24.73 -1.11
C ASN A 189 -11.96 -24.20 -1.55
N ARG A 190 -11.71 -22.89 -1.43
CA ARG A 190 -10.44 -22.26 -1.78
C ARG A 190 -9.91 -21.44 -0.61
N ASP A 191 -8.66 -21.02 -0.70
CA ASP A 191 -8.09 -20.06 0.24
C ASP A 191 -8.89 -18.74 0.20
N LEU A 192 -9.15 -18.19 1.38
CA LEU A 192 -9.92 -16.96 1.53
C LEU A 192 -9.02 -15.75 1.30
N ILE A 193 -9.54 -14.76 0.59
CA ILE A 193 -8.87 -13.51 0.28
C ILE A 193 -9.27 -12.47 1.33
N MET A 194 -8.33 -11.64 1.77
CA MET A 194 -8.63 -10.54 2.70
C MET A 194 -9.47 -9.47 1.98
N TYR A 195 -10.66 -9.17 2.50
CA TYR A 195 -11.57 -8.15 1.97
C TYR A 195 -11.18 -6.76 2.46
N GLU A 196 -11.07 -6.63 3.77
CA GLU A 196 -10.97 -5.35 4.46
C GLU A 196 -10.25 -5.54 5.80
N ASP A 197 -9.30 -4.65 6.08
CA ASP A 197 -8.72 -4.46 7.40
C ASP A 197 -9.45 -3.28 8.06
N TYR A 198 -10.35 -3.60 8.99
CA TYR A 198 -11.06 -2.60 9.77
C TYR A 198 -10.18 -2.19 10.95
N GLU A 199 -9.44 -1.10 10.73
CA GLU A 199 -8.76 -0.37 11.79
C GLU A 199 -9.73 0.65 12.39
N PRO A 200 -10.13 0.53 13.67
CA PRO A 200 -11.04 1.49 14.28
C PRO A 200 -10.42 2.89 14.29
N TYR A 201 -11.01 3.81 13.51
CA TYR A 201 -10.62 5.20 13.47
C TYR A 201 -10.69 5.79 14.88
N GLN A 202 -9.55 6.12 15.48
CA GLN A 202 -9.44 6.74 16.81
C GLN A 202 -10.20 5.99 17.94
N SER A 203 -9.62 4.89 18.45
CA SER A 203 -9.71 4.48 19.87
C SER A 203 -11.06 4.02 20.48
N GLU A 204 -12.12 3.73 19.74
CA GLU A 204 -13.43 3.37 20.36
C GLU A 204 -13.75 1.87 20.45
N ILE A 205 -13.17 1.02 19.60
CA ILE A 205 -13.30 -0.44 19.70
C ILE A 205 -12.07 -1.01 20.37
N THR A 206 -12.18 -1.25 21.67
CA THR A 206 -11.18 -2.00 22.46
C THR A 206 -11.51 -3.49 22.57
N SER A 207 -12.70 -3.89 22.11
CA SER A 207 -13.21 -5.26 22.06
C SER A 207 -14.58 -5.31 21.37
N VAL A 208 -14.89 -6.44 20.74
CA VAL A 208 -16.23 -6.80 20.24
C VAL A 208 -16.79 -7.91 21.12
N ASP A 209 -18.05 -7.82 21.52
CA ASP A 209 -18.69 -8.86 22.36
C ASP A 209 -19.28 -9.99 21.50
N GLU A 210 -19.81 -9.67 20.32
CA GLU A 210 -20.43 -10.64 19.42
C GLU A 210 -20.40 -10.17 17.95
N TYR A 211 -20.17 -11.11 17.03
CA TYR A 211 -20.24 -10.92 15.59
C TYR A 211 -21.49 -11.59 15.02
N ARG A 212 -22.36 -10.81 14.37
CA ARG A 212 -23.57 -11.34 13.70
C ARG A 212 -23.45 -11.23 12.20
N VAL A 213 -23.30 -12.37 11.55
CA VAL A 213 -23.26 -12.47 10.08
C VAL A 213 -24.66 -12.69 9.55
N ASN A 214 -25.10 -11.87 8.60
CA ASN A 214 -26.36 -12.04 7.89
C ASN A 214 -26.11 -12.02 6.39
N TRP A 215 -26.55 -13.08 5.70
CA TRP A 215 -26.50 -13.17 4.25
C TRP A 215 -27.78 -12.59 3.64
N GLU A 216 -27.64 -11.73 2.64
CA GLU A 216 -28.72 -11.27 1.77
C GLU A 216 -28.56 -11.97 0.41
N GLY A 217 -29.23 -13.11 0.26
CA GLY A 217 -28.98 -14.02 -0.86
C GLY A 217 -27.65 -14.77 -0.68
N ASP A 218 -26.96 -15.06 -1.78
CA ASP A 218 -25.72 -15.85 -1.77
C ASP A 218 -24.44 -15.02 -1.88
N GLU A 219 -24.56 -13.77 -2.31
CA GLU A 219 -23.42 -12.94 -2.74
C GLU A 219 -23.30 -11.64 -1.94
N ARG A 220 -24.24 -11.35 -1.04
CA ARG A 220 -24.14 -10.20 -0.13
C ARG A 220 -24.15 -10.65 1.30
N VAL A 221 -23.26 -10.08 2.09
CA VAL A 221 -23.14 -10.39 3.51
C VAL A 221 -22.89 -9.15 4.33
N SER A 222 -23.63 -9.04 5.43
CA SER A 222 -23.52 -7.97 6.41
C SER A 222 -23.03 -8.55 7.73
N VAL A 223 -21.88 -8.07 8.19
CA VAL A 223 -21.27 -8.43 9.47
C VAL A 223 -21.54 -7.31 10.45
N LYS A 224 -22.39 -7.57 11.45
CA LYS A 224 -22.69 -6.61 12.51
C LYS A 224 -21.78 -6.85 13.70
N LEU A 225 -21.13 -5.77 14.14
CA LEU A 225 -20.29 -5.72 15.33
C LEU A 225 -21.16 -5.32 16.52
N MET A 226 -21.30 -6.21 17.51
CA MET A 226 -22.18 -6.00 18.65
C MET A 226 -21.36 -5.75 19.92
N LYS A 227 -21.81 -4.77 20.72
CA LYS A 227 -21.20 -4.43 22.02
C LYS A 227 -22.27 -4.36 23.11
N LYS A 228 -21.96 -4.88 24.29
CA LYS A 228 -22.84 -4.81 25.46
C LYS A 228 -22.79 -3.41 26.06
N ASN A 229 -23.96 -2.85 26.34
CA ASN A 229 -24.06 -1.64 27.15
C ASN A 229 -23.89 -1.95 28.66
N GLN A 230 -24.01 -0.93 29.51
CA GLN A 230 -23.90 -1.08 30.97
C GLN A 230 -24.98 -2.00 31.59
N ASN A 231 -26.08 -2.26 30.86
CA ASN A 231 -27.15 -3.15 31.27
C ASN A 231 -26.98 -4.58 30.70
N PHE A 232 -25.83 -4.90 30.12
CA PHE A 232 -25.53 -6.18 29.43
C PHE A 232 -26.39 -6.46 28.19
N GLU A 233 -27.08 -5.45 27.66
CA GLU A 233 -27.84 -5.56 26.41
C GLU A 233 -26.93 -5.35 25.21
N LEU A 234 -27.02 -6.24 24.22
CA LEU A 234 -26.26 -6.16 22.98
C LEU A 234 -26.84 -5.08 22.07
N ASN A 235 -26.02 -4.08 21.75
CA ASN A 235 -26.33 -3.05 20.77
C ASN A 235 -25.41 -3.18 19.57
N MET A 236 -25.94 -2.87 18.39
CA MET A 236 -25.14 -2.79 17.18
C MET A 236 -24.25 -1.55 17.28
N TYR A 237 -22.94 -1.76 17.21
CA TYR A 237 -21.95 -0.69 17.21
C TYR A 237 -21.66 -0.24 15.79
N ASP A 238 -21.37 -1.19 14.89
CA ASP A 238 -21.07 -0.92 13.49
C ASP A 238 -21.43 -2.12 12.60
N SER A 239 -21.36 -1.96 11.28
CA SER A 239 -21.61 -3.01 10.29
C SER A 239 -20.67 -2.92 9.10
N ILE A 240 -20.15 -4.07 8.69
CA ILE A 240 -19.33 -4.24 7.49
C ILE A 240 -20.19 -4.95 6.44
N ASP A 241 -20.42 -4.29 5.31
CA ASP A 241 -21.23 -4.82 4.21
C ASP A 241 -20.34 -5.19 3.02
N ILE A 242 -20.51 -6.42 2.52
CA ILE A 242 -19.64 -7.04 1.51
C ILE A 242 -20.51 -7.50 0.35
N ASP A 243 -20.17 -7.05 -0.87
CA ASP A 243 -20.77 -7.52 -2.13
C ASP A 243 -19.75 -8.34 -2.92
N LEU A 244 -20.02 -9.64 -3.06
CA LEU A 244 -19.14 -10.65 -3.65
C LEU A 244 -19.19 -10.72 -5.18
N THR A 245 -19.95 -9.83 -5.82
CA THR A 245 -20.13 -9.79 -7.28
C THR A 245 -19.08 -8.98 -8.05
N GLN A 246 -18.12 -8.36 -7.35
CA GLN A 246 -17.10 -7.48 -7.94
C GLN A 246 -15.90 -8.22 -8.56
#